data_AF-A0A226BVV9-F1
#
_entry.id   AF-A0A226BVV9-F1
#
_cell.length_a   1.000
_cell.length_b   1.000
_cell.length_c   1.000
_cell.angle_alpha   90.00
_cell.angle_beta   90.00
_cell.angle_gamma   90.00
#
_symmetry.space_group_name_H-M   'P 1'
#
loop_
_entity.id
_entity.type
_entity.pdbx_description
1 polymer ?
#
loop_
_entity_poly.entity_id
_entity_poly.type
_entity_poly.pdbx_seq_one_letter_code
_entity_poly.pdbx_strand_id
1 'polypeptide(L)'
;MNNKVSIIKLPSNYQDSDIIDGVRQAIKQANGLIEQIKPETKVLITPNLVAVPPEDIKGAITSPVVTRAVADYITELGATPIIGDSSAVGVNTEDVISVSGYDKLRKLGYEVRDLKTEPVVNIPVPFGKALKQLSVYRIVKEVDSIITVPVMKTHDQLEVSLGIKNLKGLIPDKTKKAFHNEYGLVHAVNDLLSSIKPIFSVIDATYALEGLGPVYGESVNMGMILAGKDLVSVDSVASEIMGLSKDELLIENEANKRGLGKLNNEDIQIAGNVKDISNIKRSFTRVKDFGDKLINDDFKLVFNENVCTGCKNTVLSCLDDIHTEGFSDYLKGTQIYAGPIPKGYDQDIVDSDVLIGSCLAKHEELGNYVPGCPPENLPVIEAMIGKGKIGMRYSDIQQTYQGIIFDLDNTLINSKIDFGKMKREVFNFFLDNQLISSDIELSYHTVSTLIEQANSTTDQQEERLWQIITSIEAEGMSKAELEPGAKQVLEELTKDYTLTVLTNNSTRAAKKALEKFQLADFFDLVVGRAEMEKLKPSPCGVIYVLEQYPELSYDKWVMIGDSWIDGKAAQSGGISFIGYRCNENDLTNKEVNYITNIESLEHLLNILFWRDYR
;
A
#
# COMPACT_ATOMS: atom_id res chain seq x y z
N MET A 1 13.08 15.78 40.72
CA MET A 1 14.00 15.72 39.56
C MET A 1 13.49 16.70 38.53
N ASN A 2 14.35 17.56 37.97
CA ASN A 2 13.92 18.50 36.95
C ASN A 2 13.42 17.73 35.72
N ASN A 3 12.20 18.06 35.31
CA ASN A 3 11.58 17.53 34.12
C ASN A 3 12.32 18.11 32.89
N LYS A 4 13.04 17.25 32.18
CA LYS A 4 14.02 17.65 31.17
C LYS A 4 13.67 17.03 29.83
N VAL A 5 13.62 17.86 28.80
CA VAL A 5 13.43 17.46 27.40
C VAL A 5 14.72 17.75 26.64
N SER A 6 15.32 16.72 26.06
CA SER A 6 16.51 16.85 25.22
C SER A 6 16.11 17.01 23.76
N ILE A 7 16.81 17.89 23.04
CA ILE A 7 16.67 18.11 21.60
C ILE A 7 18.06 18.00 20.97
N ILE A 8 18.24 17.01 20.09
CA ILE A 8 19.47 16.79 19.34
C ILE A 8 19.20 17.06 17.86
N LYS A 9 19.68 18.19 17.35
CA LYS A 9 19.75 18.47 15.92
C LYS A 9 20.89 17.69 15.29
N LEU A 10 20.61 16.96 14.22
CA LEU A 10 21.56 16.18 13.44
C LEU A 10 22.27 17.07 12.40
N PRO A 11 23.44 16.65 11.88
CA PRO A 11 24.09 17.30 10.75
C PRO A 11 23.17 17.36 9.51
N SER A 12 23.32 18.36 8.63
CA SER A 12 22.40 18.56 7.49
C SER A 12 22.29 17.36 6.52
N ASN A 13 23.33 16.53 6.40
CA ASN A 13 23.38 15.32 5.57
C ASN A 13 23.63 14.08 6.42
N TYR A 14 22.90 13.96 7.53
CA TYR A 14 23.05 12.87 8.50
C TYR A 14 22.89 11.49 7.85
N GLN A 15 23.70 10.54 8.31
CA GLN A 15 23.62 9.12 7.97
C GLN A 15 23.05 8.33 9.15
N ASP A 16 22.85 7.02 8.98
CA ASP A 16 22.35 6.14 10.04
C ASP A 16 23.19 6.21 11.33
N SER A 17 24.51 6.36 11.21
CA SER A 17 25.40 6.53 12.37
C SER A 17 25.11 7.81 13.16
N ASP A 18 24.80 8.91 12.47
CA ASP A 18 24.46 10.18 13.12
C ASP A 18 23.10 10.08 13.84
N ILE A 19 22.14 9.35 13.26
CA ILE A 19 20.85 9.07 13.90
C ILE A 19 21.07 8.28 15.19
N ILE A 20 21.85 7.20 15.13
CA ILE A 20 22.16 6.35 16.28
C ILE A 20 22.83 7.18 17.39
N ASP A 21 23.84 7.97 17.05
CA ASP A 21 24.52 8.84 18.02
C ASP A 21 23.57 9.92 18.57
N GLY A 22 22.71 10.47 17.72
CA GLY A 22 21.71 11.46 18.08
C GLY A 22 20.72 10.93 19.12
N VAL A 23 20.19 9.71 18.91
CA VAL A 23 19.31 9.02 19.87
C VAL A 23 20.02 8.81 21.21
N ARG A 24 21.25 8.31 21.19
CA ARG A 24 22.04 8.04 22.41
C ARG A 24 22.32 9.33 23.18
N GLN A 25 22.66 10.41 22.48
CA GLN A 25 22.84 11.72 23.09
C GLN A 25 21.51 12.26 23.65
N ALA A 26 20.41 12.11 22.93
CA ALA A 26 19.10 12.58 23.37
C ALA A 26 18.69 11.92 24.69
N ILE A 27 18.81 10.58 24.76
CA ILE A 27 18.52 9.79 25.97
C ILE A 27 19.41 10.23 27.14
N LYS A 28 20.73 10.30 26.95
CA LYS A 28 21.68 10.69 28.01
C LYS A 28 21.40 12.09 28.54
N GLN A 29 21.16 13.06 27.65
CA GLN A 29 20.91 14.44 28.02
C GLN A 29 19.57 14.61 28.75
N ALA A 30 18.58 13.76 28.46
CA ALA A 30 17.30 13.69 29.18
C ALA A 30 17.35 12.84 30.48
N ASN A 31 18.50 12.87 31.16
CA ASN A 31 18.79 12.17 32.43
C ASN A 31 18.86 10.63 32.33
N GLY A 32 19.00 10.07 31.12
CA GLY A 32 19.22 8.65 30.89
C GLY A 32 18.13 7.72 31.42
N LEU A 33 18.42 6.41 31.35
CA LEU A 33 17.52 5.32 31.74
C LEU A 33 18.08 4.39 32.81
N ILE A 34 19.32 4.60 33.26
CA ILE A 34 20.03 3.67 34.18
C ILE A 34 19.35 3.54 35.55
N GLU A 35 18.59 4.56 35.97
CA GLU A 35 17.84 4.51 37.24
C GLU A 35 16.51 3.74 37.11
N GLN A 36 15.98 3.59 35.89
CA GLN A 36 14.67 2.98 35.63
C GLN A 36 14.76 1.58 35.02
N ILE A 37 15.81 1.32 34.23
CA ILE A 37 16.06 0.04 33.57
C ILE A 37 17.19 -0.66 34.31
N LYS A 38 16.88 -1.82 34.89
CA LYS A 38 17.86 -2.71 35.53
C LYS A 38 18.22 -3.86 34.57
N PRO A 39 19.37 -4.52 34.75
CA PRO A 39 19.67 -5.75 34.01
C PRO A 39 18.49 -6.75 34.10
N GLU A 40 18.28 -7.49 33.02
CA GLU A 40 17.23 -8.51 32.85
C GLU A 40 15.79 -7.97 32.76
N THR A 41 15.57 -6.65 32.86
CA THR A 41 14.23 -6.07 32.64
C THR A 41 13.79 -6.22 31.18
N LYS A 42 12.52 -6.56 30.97
CA LYS A 42 11.90 -6.58 29.63
C LYS A 42 11.31 -5.22 29.32
N VAL A 43 11.77 -4.61 28.24
CA VAL A 43 11.38 -3.26 27.85
C VAL A 43 10.67 -3.32 26.49
N LEU A 44 9.38 -2.97 26.48
CA LEU A 44 8.64 -2.81 25.23
C LEU A 44 8.95 -1.44 24.62
N ILE A 45 9.48 -1.45 23.41
CA ILE A 45 9.72 -0.28 22.56
C ILE A 45 8.57 -0.19 21.59
N THR A 46 7.81 0.90 21.65
CA THR A 46 6.61 1.10 20.84
C THR A 46 6.89 2.14 19.76
N PRO A 47 7.38 1.76 18.56
CA PRO A 47 7.45 2.66 17.42
C PRO A 47 6.04 3.10 16.99
N ASN A 48 5.93 3.95 15.97
CA ASN A 48 4.67 4.25 15.30
C ASN A 48 4.62 3.55 13.93
N LEU A 49 3.89 2.44 13.84
CA LEU A 49 3.72 1.60 12.63
C LEU A 49 2.29 1.72 12.10
N VAL A 50 1.83 2.96 11.88
CA VAL A 50 0.42 3.27 11.60
C VAL A 50 -0.13 2.58 10.34
N ALA A 51 0.61 2.60 9.23
CA ALA A 51 0.24 2.01 7.95
C ALA A 51 1.49 1.94 7.06
N VAL A 52 1.42 1.22 5.95
CA VAL A 52 2.45 1.27 4.91
C VAL A 52 2.37 2.67 4.29
N PRO A 53 3.41 3.52 4.43
CA PRO A 53 3.39 4.82 3.79
C PRO A 53 3.63 4.68 2.28
N PRO A 54 3.15 5.61 1.45
CA PRO A 54 3.63 5.76 0.07
C PRO A 54 5.16 5.86 0.01
N GLU A 55 5.79 5.38 -1.06
CA GLU A 55 7.26 5.29 -1.18
C GLU A 55 7.97 6.66 -1.04
N ASP A 56 7.31 7.73 -1.45
CA ASP A 56 7.78 9.12 -1.40
C ASP A 56 7.55 9.80 -0.04
N ILE A 57 6.67 9.25 0.80
CA ILE A 57 6.33 9.83 2.10
C ILE A 57 7.20 9.25 3.21
N LYS A 58 8.03 10.11 3.79
CA LYS A 58 8.77 9.90 5.04
C LYS A 58 8.04 10.58 6.20
N GLY A 59 8.31 10.12 7.42
CA GLY A 59 7.72 10.72 8.63
C GLY A 59 6.30 10.25 8.97
N ALA A 60 5.73 9.34 8.18
CA ALA A 60 4.46 8.68 8.50
C ALA A 60 4.60 7.59 9.57
N ILE A 61 5.74 6.90 9.61
CA ILE A 61 6.10 5.86 10.57
C ILE A 61 7.47 6.15 11.20
N THR A 62 7.74 5.55 12.35
CA THR A 62 9.06 5.67 13.01
C THR A 62 10.14 4.93 12.24
N SER A 63 11.29 5.59 12.02
CA SER A 63 12.46 4.99 11.38
C SER A 63 12.94 3.74 12.11
N PRO A 64 13.21 2.61 11.40
CA PRO A 64 13.79 1.43 12.02
C PRO A 64 15.18 1.70 12.60
N VAL A 65 15.91 2.70 12.08
CA VAL A 65 17.23 3.10 12.61
C VAL A 65 17.11 3.75 13.98
N VAL A 66 16.10 4.62 14.18
CA VAL A 66 15.82 5.22 15.48
C VAL A 66 15.40 4.15 16.49
N THR A 67 14.49 3.26 16.10
CA THR A 67 14.03 2.16 16.97
C THR A 67 15.17 1.23 17.34
N ARG A 68 16.04 0.88 16.39
CA ARG A 68 17.26 0.10 16.63
C ARG A 68 18.18 0.79 17.62
N ALA A 69 18.43 2.09 17.47
CA ALA A 69 19.30 2.84 18.37
C ALA A 69 18.79 2.81 19.83
N VAL A 70 17.47 2.86 20.03
CA VAL A 70 16.84 2.69 21.34
C VAL A 70 17.04 1.25 21.85
N ALA A 71 16.80 0.24 21.02
CA ALA A 71 17.00 -1.17 21.39
C ALA A 71 18.45 -1.49 21.76
N ASP A 72 19.42 -0.96 21.02
CA ASP A 72 20.85 -1.08 21.30
C ASP A 72 21.19 -0.46 22.65
N TYR A 73 20.68 0.75 22.93
CA TYR A 73 20.89 1.42 24.21
C TYR A 73 20.33 0.61 25.39
N ILE A 74 19.16 -0.02 25.23
CA ILE A 74 18.54 -0.88 26.25
C ILE A 74 19.37 -2.15 26.47
N THR A 75 19.84 -2.78 25.39
CA THR A 75 20.67 -3.98 25.43
C THR A 75 21.99 -3.71 26.18
N GLU A 76 22.59 -2.55 25.96
CA GLU A 76 23.81 -2.12 26.66
C GLU A 76 23.62 -1.90 28.17
N LEU A 77 22.39 -1.61 28.61
CA LEU A 77 22.04 -1.58 30.04
C LEU A 77 21.82 -2.98 30.62
N GLY A 78 21.96 -4.04 29.81
CA GLY A 78 21.74 -5.43 30.20
C GLY A 78 20.26 -5.84 30.23
N ALA A 79 19.37 -5.05 29.64
CA ALA A 79 17.94 -5.32 29.56
C ALA A 79 17.57 -5.95 28.21
N THR A 80 16.36 -6.52 28.13
CA THR A 80 15.86 -7.19 26.93
C THR A 80 14.87 -6.28 26.19
N PRO A 81 15.25 -5.72 25.02
CA PRO A 81 14.32 -4.93 24.21
C PRO A 81 13.36 -5.85 23.46
N ILE A 82 12.08 -5.47 23.46
CA ILE A 82 11.05 -6.06 22.59
C ILE A 82 10.45 -4.92 21.78
N ILE A 83 10.49 -4.99 20.46
CA ILE A 83 9.90 -3.99 19.58
C ILE A 83 8.49 -4.46 19.23
N GLY A 84 7.48 -3.63 19.46
CA GLY A 84 6.11 -4.01 19.12
C GLY A 84 5.17 -2.81 19.01
N ASP A 85 4.34 -2.84 17.98
CA ASP A 85 3.24 -1.91 17.77
C ASP A 85 2.05 -2.63 17.10
N SER A 86 0.89 -1.99 17.04
CA SER A 86 -0.22 -2.41 16.19
C SER A 86 -0.65 -1.27 15.27
N SER A 87 -0.78 -1.59 13.99
CA SER A 87 -1.15 -0.62 12.95
C SER A 87 -2.55 -0.05 13.12
N ALA A 88 -2.92 0.89 12.26
CA ALA A 88 -4.26 1.47 12.20
C ALA A 88 -5.32 0.37 12.02
N VAL A 89 -6.55 0.72 12.39
CA VAL A 89 -7.70 -0.16 12.27
C VAL A 89 -7.86 -0.60 10.81
N GLY A 90 -7.98 -1.91 10.56
CA GLY A 90 -8.13 -2.45 9.20
C GLY A 90 -6.81 -2.68 8.44
N VAL A 91 -5.69 -2.14 8.93
CA VAL A 91 -4.38 -2.37 8.33
C VAL A 91 -3.74 -3.65 8.91
N ASN A 92 -3.06 -4.43 8.09
CA ASN A 92 -2.25 -5.55 8.55
C ASN A 92 -0.87 -5.04 9.03
N THR A 93 -0.52 -5.26 10.30
CA THR A 93 0.74 -4.77 10.86
C THR A 93 1.97 -5.46 10.26
N GLU A 94 1.87 -6.74 9.87
CA GLU A 94 3.00 -7.46 9.28
C GLU A 94 3.41 -6.89 7.92
N ASP A 95 2.45 -6.36 7.15
CA ASP A 95 2.74 -5.64 5.92
C ASP A 95 3.53 -4.36 6.20
N VAL A 96 3.14 -3.62 7.25
CA VAL A 96 3.90 -2.45 7.71
C VAL A 96 5.32 -2.86 8.12
N ILE A 97 5.48 -3.92 8.93
CA ILE A 97 6.79 -4.40 9.39
C ILE A 97 7.69 -4.80 8.21
N SER A 98 7.11 -5.50 7.22
CA SER A 98 7.82 -5.98 6.03
C SER A 98 8.31 -4.83 5.16
N VAL A 99 7.41 -3.91 4.79
CA VAL A 99 7.72 -2.84 3.83
C VAL A 99 8.58 -1.74 4.45
N SER A 100 8.42 -1.47 5.75
CA SER A 100 9.15 -0.38 6.43
C SER A 100 10.56 -0.71 6.90
N GLY A 101 11.07 -1.90 6.57
CA GLY A 101 12.42 -2.32 6.92
C GLY A 101 12.60 -2.80 8.37
N TYR A 102 11.52 -3.04 9.10
CA TYR A 102 11.57 -3.69 10.42
C TYR A 102 11.82 -5.20 10.30
N ASP A 103 11.54 -5.81 9.15
CA ASP A 103 11.96 -7.17 8.81
C ASP A 103 13.50 -7.36 8.89
N LYS A 104 14.26 -6.32 8.51
CA LYS A 104 15.73 -6.30 8.61
C LYS A 104 16.16 -6.36 10.07
N LEU A 105 15.43 -5.73 10.99
CA LEU A 105 15.70 -5.85 12.43
C LEU A 105 15.47 -7.28 12.93
N ARG A 106 14.42 -7.98 12.45
CA ARG A 106 14.25 -9.41 12.77
C ARG A 106 15.43 -10.26 12.29
N LYS A 107 15.91 -10.01 11.06
CA LYS A 107 17.08 -10.69 10.49
C LYS A 107 18.37 -10.42 11.28
N LEU A 108 18.47 -9.26 11.91
CA LEU A 108 19.57 -8.89 12.81
C LEU A 108 19.42 -9.45 14.23
N GLY A 109 18.34 -10.19 14.51
CA GLY A 109 18.10 -10.86 15.80
C GLY A 109 17.28 -10.06 16.80
N TYR A 110 16.75 -8.89 16.43
CA TYR A 110 15.83 -8.15 17.30
C TYR A 110 14.44 -8.80 17.30
N GLU A 111 13.81 -8.81 18.46
CA GLU A 111 12.44 -9.28 18.61
C GLU A 111 11.46 -8.17 18.17
N VAL A 112 10.87 -8.33 16.98
CA VAL A 112 9.84 -7.41 16.44
C VAL A 112 8.51 -8.14 16.33
N ARG A 113 7.46 -7.67 17.00
CA ARG A 113 6.15 -8.32 17.06
C ARG A 113 5.03 -7.46 16.47
N ASP A 114 4.15 -8.08 15.68
CA ASP A 114 2.80 -7.56 15.44
C ASP A 114 1.95 -7.78 16.69
N LEU A 115 1.60 -6.70 17.38
CA LEU A 115 0.78 -6.77 18.58
C LEU A 115 -0.67 -7.18 18.29
N LYS A 116 -1.19 -7.07 17.06
CA LYS A 116 -2.54 -7.53 16.72
C LYS A 116 -2.72 -9.05 16.89
N THR A 117 -1.63 -9.80 16.85
CA THR A 117 -1.61 -11.25 17.10
C THR A 117 -1.57 -11.62 18.58
N GLU A 118 -1.30 -10.65 19.47
CA GLU A 118 -1.19 -10.89 20.91
C GLU A 118 -2.58 -11.06 21.55
N PRO A 119 -2.72 -11.94 22.55
CA PRO A 119 -3.95 -12.05 23.32
C PRO A 119 -4.33 -10.72 23.99
N VAL A 120 -5.63 -10.47 24.14
CA VAL A 120 -6.15 -9.25 24.77
C VAL A 120 -6.51 -9.51 26.23
N VAL A 121 -6.15 -8.58 27.11
CA VAL A 121 -6.51 -8.58 28.54
C VAL A 121 -7.10 -7.24 28.95
N ASN A 122 -7.89 -7.22 30.02
CA ASN A 122 -8.41 -5.99 30.59
C ASN A 122 -7.56 -5.54 31.78
N ILE A 123 -7.27 -4.25 31.85
CA ILE A 123 -6.64 -3.59 33.00
C ILE A 123 -7.58 -2.52 33.56
N PRO A 124 -7.55 -2.27 34.88
CA PRO A 124 -8.34 -1.19 35.46
C PRO A 124 -7.83 0.18 34.98
N VAL A 125 -8.73 1.15 34.96
CA VAL A 125 -8.40 2.57 34.79
C VAL A 125 -8.81 3.32 36.06
N PRO A 126 -7.93 3.37 37.07
CA PRO A 126 -8.21 4.12 38.29
C PRO A 126 -8.46 5.59 37.94
N PHE A 127 -9.57 6.15 38.41
CA PHE A 127 -9.98 7.54 38.13
C PHE A 127 -10.14 7.84 36.63
N GLY A 128 -10.47 6.83 35.81
CA GLY A 128 -10.76 7.01 34.41
C GLY A 128 -11.99 7.90 34.20
N LYS A 129 -11.91 8.80 33.22
CA LYS A 129 -13.00 9.71 32.85
C LYS A 129 -13.87 9.17 31.73
N ALA A 130 -13.28 8.40 30.82
CA ALA A 130 -13.93 7.76 29.70
C ALA A 130 -14.21 6.28 29.98
N LEU A 131 -13.23 5.57 30.56
CA LEU A 131 -13.29 4.12 30.76
C LEU A 131 -13.06 3.74 32.22
N LYS A 132 -13.72 2.67 32.67
CA LYS A 132 -13.42 2.02 33.96
C LYS A 132 -12.40 0.90 33.83
N GLN A 133 -12.33 0.29 32.66
CA GLN A 133 -11.38 -0.76 32.28
C GLN A 133 -10.95 -0.54 30.84
N LEU A 134 -9.70 -0.90 30.55
CA LEU A 134 -9.10 -0.77 29.23
C LEU A 134 -8.66 -2.16 28.75
N SER A 135 -9.06 -2.51 27.53
CA SER A 135 -8.53 -3.68 26.84
C SER A 135 -7.20 -3.34 26.18
N VAL A 136 -6.16 -4.12 26.49
CA VAL A 136 -4.79 -3.96 25.99
C VAL A 136 -4.25 -5.30 25.51
N TYR A 137 -3.23 -5.30 24.67
CA TYR A 137 -2.49 -6.53 24.36
C TYR A 137 -1.76 -7.04 25.60
N ARG A 138 -1.73 -8.36 25.80
CA ARG A 138 -1.23 -9.01 27.02
C ARG A 138 0.20 -8.63 27.37
N ILE A 139 1.04 -8.44 26.34
CA ILE A 139 2.43 -8.03 26.50
C ILE A 139 2.60 -6.76 27.36
N VAL A 140 1.64 -5.83 27.32
CA VAL A 140 1.63 -4.59 28.12
C VAL A 140 1.72 -4.88 29.63
N LYS A 141 1.21 -6.04 30.09
CA LYS A 141 1.29 -6.48 31.49
C LYS A 141 2.50 -7.36 31.80
N GLU A 142 3.12 -7.93 30.77
CA GLU A 142 4.21 -8.91 30.91
C GLU A 142 5.60 -8.26 30.88
N VAL A 143 5.69 -7.05 30.33
CA VAL A 143 6.92 -6.25 30.33
C VAL A 143 7.04 -5.39 31.58
N ASP A 144 8.28 -5.10 31.98
CA ASP A 144 8.59 -4.30 33.17
C ASP A 144 8.52 -2.80 32.90
N SER A 145 8.72 -2.40 31.64
CA SER A 145 8.76 -0.99 31.23
C SER A 145 8.39 -0.81 29.77
N ILE A 146 7.90 0.39 29.45
CA ILE A 146 7.50 0.77 28.09
C ILE A 146 8.22 2.08 27.73
N ILE A 147 8.78 2.13 26.52
CA ILE A 147 9.35 3.33 25.91
C ILE A 147 8.59 3.59 24.61
N THR A 148 8.01 4.78 24.48
CA THR A 148 7.32 5.18 23.25
C THR A 148 8.30 5.86 22.29
N VAL A 149 8.25 5.49 21.01
CA VAL A 149 9.13 6.03 19.97
C VAL A 149 8.28 6.55 18.81
N PRO A 150 7.48 7.61 19.03
CA PRO A 150 6.59 8.15 17.99
C PRO A 150 7.38 8.87 16.89
N VAL A 151 6.73 9.10 15.76
CA VAL A 151 7.20 10.06 14.75
C VAL A 151 6.54 11.42 14.95
N MET A 152 7.27 12.51 14.67
CA MET A 152 6.73 13.87 14.74
C MET A 152 5.77 14.10 13.57
N LYS A 153 4.46 14.22 13.84
CA LYS A 153 3.49 14.49 12.77
C LYS A 153 2.24 15.22 13.19
N THR A 154 1.61 15.90 12.24
CA THR A 154 0.26 16.43 12.38
C THR A 154 -0.77 15.30 12.42
N HIS A 155 -1.95 15.62 12.94
CA HIS A 155 -3.07 14.70 12.93
C HIS A 155 -4.37 15.44 12.66
N ASP A 156 -5.19 14.85 11.81
CA ASP A 156 -6.51 15.29 11.37
C ASP A 156 -7.62 15.42 12.45
N GLN A 157 -7.32 15.18 13.73
CA GLN A 157 -8.31 15.14 14.83
C GLN A 157 -7.86 15.86 16.09
N LEU A 158 -6.58 15.80 16.41
CA LEU A 158 -6.01 16.29 17.66
C LEU A 158 -4.79 17.15 17.44
N GLU A 159 -4.71 17.73 16.25
CA GLU A 159 -3.69 18.69 15.85
C GLU A 159 -2.28 18.04 15.71
N VAL A 160 -1.87 17.10 16.57
CA VAL A 160 -0.61 16.35 16.48
C VAL A 160 -0.79 14.87 16.85
N SER A 161 0.20 14.06 16.48
CA SER A 161 0.31 12.66 16.90
C SER A 161 1.73 12.38 17.35
N LEU A 162 1.93 12.37 18.68
CA LEU A 162 3.23 12.22 19.31
C LEU A 162 3.20 11.10 20.36
N GLY A 163 3.96 11.20 21.44
CA GLY A 163 4.22 10.12 22.40
C GLY A 163 2.96 9.59 23.09
N ILE A 164 2.06 10.46 23.51
CA ILE A 164 0.84 10.06 24.22
C ILE A 164 -0.12 9.34 23.28
N LYS A 165 -0.38 9.91 22.09
CA LYS A 165 -1.31 9.33 21.12
C LYS A 165 -0.77 8.04 20.48
N ASN A 166 0.56 7.87 20.43
CA ASN A 166 1.21 6.65 19.96
C ASN A 166 0.86 5.42 20.82
N LEU A 167 0.49 5.60 22.09
CA LEU A 167 0.07 4.48 22.95
C LEU A 167 -1.17 3.74 22.45
N LYS A 168 -1.95 4.33 21.52
CA LYS A 168 -3.05 3.61 20.86
C LYS A 168 -2.57 2.35 20.15
N GLY A 169 -1.29 2.23 19.84
CA GLY A 169 -0.63 1.02 19.36
C GLY A 169 -0.70 -0.19 20.30
N LEU A 170 -1.07 0.03 21.56
CA LEU A 170 -1.10 -1.00 22.61
C LEU A 170 -2.50 -1.59 22.88
N ILE A 171 -3.49 -1.16 22.12
CA ILE A 171 -4.90 -1.55 22.29
C ILE A 171 -5.46 -2.18 21.01
N PRO A 172 -6.42 -3.13 21.12
CA PRO A 172 -7.00 -3.79 19.96
C PRO A 172 -7.88 -2.84 19.14
N ASP A 173 -8.08 -3.19 17.86
CA ASP A 173 -8.83 -2.37 16.89
C ASP A 173 -10.25 -2.05 17.35
N LYS A 174 -10.90 -2.97 18.06
CA LYS A 174 -12.22 -2.72 18.67
C LYS A 174 -12.18 -1.54 19.66
N THR A 175 -11.17 -1.49 20.52
CA THR A 175 -10.99 -0.41 21.49
C THR A 175 -10.54 0.88 20.81
N LYS A 176 -9.67 0.80 19.79
CA LYS A 176 -9.31 1.96 18.97
C LYS A 176 -10.55 2.60 18.34
N LYS A 177 -11.46 1.81 17.74
CA LYS A 177 -12.73 2.28 17.18
C LYS A 177 -13.62 2.93 18.24
N ALA A 178 -13.78 2.29 19.41
CA ALA A 178 -14.62 2.79 20.49
C ALA A 178 -14.16 4.16 21.04
N PHE A 179 -12.85 4.44 21.04
CA PHE A 179 -12.33 5.76 21.44
C PHE A 179 -12.88 6.89 20.55
N HIS A 180 -13.10 6.62 19.27
CA HIS A 180 -13.62 7.62 18.32
C HIS A 180 -15.16 7.70 18.36
N ASN A 181 -15.84 6.57 18.56
CA ASN A 181 -17.29 6.50 18.37
C ASN A 181 -18.10 6.60 19.67
N GLU A 182 -17.52 6.23 20.81
CA GLU A 182 -18.27 6.07 22.07
C GLU A 182 -17.75 6.97 23.19
N TYR A 183 -16.43 7.05 23.36
CA TYR A 183 -15.83 7.62 24.58
C TYR A 183 -15.28 9.04 24.43
N GLY A 184 -15.04 9.48 23.20
CA GLY A 184 -14.31 10.72 22.93
C GLY A 184 -12.80 10.58 23.12
N LEU A 185 -12.05 11.11 22.17
CA LEU A 185 -10.63 10.80 22.01
C LEU A 185 -9.74 11.36 23.13
N VAL A 186 -10.00 12.60 23.56
CA VAL A 186 -9.17 13.30 24.57
C VAL A 186 -9.15 12.57 25.91
N HIS A 187 -10.31 12.21 26.45
CA HIS A 187 -10.38 11.53 27.75
C HIS A 187 -9.94 10.07 27.66
N ALA A 188 -10.28 9.36 26.58
CA ALA A 188 -9.92 7.96 26.40
C ALA A 188 -8.39 7.77 26.24
N VAL A 189 -7.72 8.65 25.49
CA VAL A 189 -6.25 8.62 25.35
C VAL A 189 -5.55 9.00 26.66
N ASN A 190 -6.11 9.92 27.45
CA ASN A 190 -5.56 10.22 28.77
C ASN A 190 -5.82 9.10 29.81
N ASP A 191 -6.91 8.37 29.68
CA ASP A 191 -7.15 7.15 30.47
C ASP A 191 -6.12 6.07 30.16
N LEU A 192 -5.77 5.92 28.87
CA LEU A 192 -4.68 5.06 28.41
C LEU A 192 -3.34 5.45 29.06
N LEU A 193 -2.95 6.74 29.01
CA LEU A 193 -1.72 7.24 29.67
C LEU A 193 -1.74 7.06 31.19
N SER A 194 -2.92 7.14 31.83
CA SER A 194 -3.02 6.97 33.28
C SER A 194 -2.79 5.52 33.74
N SER A 195 -3.13 4.55 32.89
CA SER A 195 -2.99 3.11 33.17
C SER A 195 -1.71 2.50 32.61
N ILE A 196 -1.31 2.91 31.41
CA ILE A 196 -0.06 2.53 30.76
C ILE A 196 0.89 3.72 30.94
N LYS A 197 1.91 3.56 31.77
CA LYS A 197 2.86 4.64 32.12
C LYS A 197 4.22 4.37 31.49
N PRO A 198 4.45 4.79 30.23
CA PRO A 198 5.78 4.77 29.65
C PRO A 198 6.78 5.50 30.55
N ILE A 199 7.98 4.95 30.65
CA ILE A 199 9.06 5.54 31.45
C ILE A 199 9.84 6.61 30.67
N PHE A 200 9.64 6.65 29.34
CA PHE A 200 10.38 7.51 28.43
C PHE A 200 9.69 7.65 27.07
N SER A 201 9.92 8.78 26.41
CA SER A 201 9.55 9.06 25.02
C SER A 201 10.80 9.45 24.22
N VAL A 202 10.92 8.93 22.99
CA VAL A 202 11.93 9.33 22.00
C VAL A 202 11.21 9.67 20.70
N ILE A 203 10.99 10.95 20.42
CA ILE A 203 10.35 11.38 19.18
C ILE A 203 11.37 11.33 18.04
N ASP A 204 11.06 10.53 17.03
CA ASP A 204 11.69 10.57 15.72
C ASP A 204 11.21 11.80 14.95
N ALA A 205 12.10 12.76 14.77
CA ALA A 205 11.91 13.91 13.90
C ALA A 205 13.07 14.00 12.90
N THR A 206 13.61 12.85 12.47
CA THR A 206 14.53 12.80 11.33
C THR A 206 13.79 13.28 10.09
N TYR A 207 12.66 12.65 9.80
CA TYR A 207 11.59 13.17 8.96
C TYR A 207 10.30 13.23 9.76
N ALA A 208 9.65 14.39 9.71
CA ALA A 208 8.34 14.65 10.26
C ALA A 208 7.30 14.67 9.12
N LEU A 209 6.02 14.69 9.46
CA LEU A 209 4.91 14.75 8.49
C LEU A 209 3.99 15.93 8.81
N GLU A 210 3.78 16.82 7.84
CA GLU A 210 2.84 17.94 7.92
C GLU A 210 1.65 17.78 6.96
N GLY A 211 0.56 18.49 7.22
CA GLY A 211 -0.67 18.40 6.42
C GLY A 211 -1.58 17.25 6.83
N LEU A 212 -2.00 16.45 5.85
CA LEU A 212 -3.04 15.40 5.94
C LEU A 212 -2.61 14.11 6.68
N GLY A 213 -1.88 14.26 7.79
CA GLY A 213 -1.51 13.15 8.66
C GLY A 213 -2.77 12.42 9.18
N PRO A 214 -2.68 11.11 9.51
CA PRO A 214 -1.48 10.51 10.11
C PRO A 214 -0.64 9.62 9.18
N VAL A 215 -1.05 9.41 7.93
CA VAL A 215 -0.33 8.60 6.93
C VAL A 215 0.06 9.45 5.72
N TYR A 216 -0.83 10.33 5.29
CA TYR A 216 -0.65 11.20 4.14
C TYR A 216 -0.13 12.59 4.56
N GLY A 217 0.30 13.39 3.59
CA GLY A 217 0.86 14.72 3.81
C GLY A 217 2.28 14.86 3.29
N GLU A 218 2.92 15.97 3.65
CA GLU A 218 4.24 16.33 3.13
C GLU A 218 5.35 15.98 4.12
N SER A 219 6.41 15.36 3.59
CA SER A 219 7.59 14.99 4.36
C SER A 219 8.44 16.21 4.69
N VAL A 220 8.70 16.44 5.98
CA VAL A 220 9.53 17.54 6.44
C VAL A 220 10.81 17.00 7.05
N ASN A 221 11.96 17.26 6.43
CA ASN A 221 13.25 16.92 7.05
C ASN A 221 13.52 17.87 8.23
N MET A 222 13.16 17.41 9.42
CA MET A 222 13.45 18.11 10.68
C MET A 222 14.83 17.75 11.20
N GLY A 223 15.41 16.61 10.82
CA GLY A 223 16.77 16.19 11.13
C GLY A 223 17.10 16.30 12.62
N MET A 224 16.22 15.82 13.50
CA MET A 224 16.42 15.91 14.94
C MET A 224 15.79 14.74 15.71
N ILE A 225 16.24 14.54 16.95
CA ILE A 225 15.65 13.60 17.91
C ILE A 225 15.28 14.36 19.17
N LEU A 226 14.09 14.10 19.70
CA LEU A 226 13.68 14.60 21.01
C LEU A 226 13.51 13.46 22.00
N ALA A 227 13.81 13.71 23.27
CA ALA A 227 13.69 12.67 24.29
C ALA A 227 13.38 13.23 25.68
N GLY A 228 12.64 12.46 26.49
CA GLY A 228 12.32 12.84 27.87
C GLY A 228 11.52 11.79 28.64
N LYS A 229 11.50 11.94 29.97
CA LYS A 229 10.76 11.05 30.89
C LYS A 229 9.26 11.39 30.97
N ASP A 230 8.91 12.67 30.88
CA ASP A 230 7.53 13.15 30.92
C ASP A 230 6.99 13.32 29.49
N LEU A 231 6.05 12.45 29.11
CA LEU A 231 5.46 12.47 27.77
C LEU A 231 4.72 13.78 27.46
N VAL A 232 4.04 14.38 28.45
CA VAL A 232 3.31 15.65 28.25
C VAL A 232 4.29 16.76 27.90
N SER A 233 5.46 16.77 28.54
CA SER A 233 6.49 17.77 28.29
C SER A 233 7.18 17.57 26.96
N VAL A 234 7.50 16.32 26.61
CA VAL A 234 8.11 15.98 25.32
C VAL A 234 7.17 16.34 24.16
N ASP A 235 5.89 15.97 24.27
CA ASP A 235 4.87 16.27 23.26
C ASP A 235 4.58 17.78 23.17
N SER A 236 4.58 18.51 24.30
CA SER A 236 4.44 19.97 24.31
C SER A 236 5.59 20.68 23.61
N VAL A 237 6.84 20.28 23.87
CA VAL A 237 8.02 20.90 23.24
C VAL A 237 8.06 20.59 21.74
N ALA A 238 7.77 19.35 21.35
CA ALA A 238 7.65 18.97 19.95
C ALA A 238 6.56 19.78 19.23
N SER A 239 5.40 19.96 19.86
CA SER A 239 4.31 20.77 19.30
C SER A 239 4.67 22.25 19.16
N GLU A 240 5.43 22.82 20.10
CA GLU A 240 5.94 24.19 20.00
C GLU A 240 6.89 24.34 18.81
N ILE A 241 7.76 23.35 18.58
CA ILE A 241 8.65 23.29 17.40
C ILE A 241 7.83 23.21 16.11
N MET A 242 6.73 22.46 16.09
CA MET A 242 5.80 22.36 14.97
C MET A 242 4.92 23.61 14.76
N GLY A 243 5.07 24.64 15.58
CA GLY A 243 4.36 25.90 15.41
C GLY A 243 3.03 26.02 16.16
N LEU A 244 2.64 25.01 16.94
CA LEU A 244 1.37 25.02 17.65
C LEU A 244 1.43 25.83 18.94
N SER A 245 0.29 26.41 19.30
CA SER A 245 0.04 26.97 20.61
C SER A 245 -0.41 25.89 21.61
N LYS A 246 -0.21 26.14 22.90
CA LYS A 246 -0.60 25.19 23.95
C LYS A 246 -2.10 25.00 24.03
N ASP A 247 -2.90 26.00 23.67
CA ASP A 247 -4.36 25.90 23.72
C ASP A 247 -4.92 24.91 22.69
N GLU A 248 -4.15 24.61 21.64
CA GLU A 248 -4.49 23.62 20.61
C GLU A 248 -4.23 22.17 21.07
N LEU A 249 -3.45 21.96 22.14
CA LEU A 249 -2.99 20.65 22.61
C LEU A 249 -4.00 20.00 23.56
N LEU A 250 -5.14 19.56 23.03
CA LEU A 250 -6.26 19.09 23.85
C LEU A 250 -5.93 17.88 24.72
N ILE A 251 -5.13 16.92 24.23
CA ILE A 251 -4.70 15.75 25.02
C ILE A 251 -3.82 16.21 26.17
N GLU A 252 -2.79 17.00 25.87
CA GLU A 252 -1.74 17.39 26.79
C GLU A 252 -2.27 18.32 27.88
N ASN A 253 -3.21 19.21 27.51
CA ASN A 253 -3.96 20.03 28.48
C ASN A 253 -4.75 19.17 29.47
N GLU A 254 -5.46 18.16 28.98
CA GLU A 254 -6.20 17.25 29.85
C GLU A 254 -5.26 16.40 30.70
N ALA A 255 -4.13 15.95 30.14
CA ALA A 255 -3.09 15.22 30.87
C ALA A 255 -2.54 16.05 32.04
N ASN A 256 -2.20 17.31 31.78
CA ASN A 256 -1.70 18.26 32.77
C ASN A 256 -2.74 18.55 33.87
N LYS A 257 -4.01 18.76 33.50
CA LYS A 257 -5.12 18.93 34.46
C LYS A 257 -5.30 17.71 35.38
N ARG A 258 -5.01 16.51 34.88
CA ARG A 258 -5.05 15.25 35.64
C ARG A 258 -3.77 14.97 36.43
N GLY A 259 -2.75 15.81 36.32
CA GLY A 259 -1.45 15.60 36.97
C GLY A 259 -0.65 14.45 36.37
N LEU A 260 -0.89 14.10 35.10
CA LEU A 260 -0.19 13.02 34.39
C LEU A 260 1.16 13.46 33.79
N GLY A 261 1.43 14.77 33.76
CA GLY A 261 2.69 15.36 33.31
C GLY A 261 2.65 16.88 33.34
N LYS A 262 3.70 17.53 32.82
CA LYS A 262 3.88 18.98 32.83
C LYS A 262 3.77 19.60 31.43
N LEU A 263 2.89 20.60 31.30
CA LEU A 263 2.69 21.34 30.04
C LEU A 263 3.43 22.69 30.00
N ASN A 264 3.68 23.32 31.13
CA ASN A 264 4.19 24.70 31.18
C ASN A 264 5.70 24.77 30.97
N ASN A 265 6.19 25.75 30.20
CA ASN A 265 7.61 25.83 29.83
C ASN A 265 8.51 26.11 31.05
N GLU A 266 7.97 26.80 32.07
CA GLU A 266 8.65 27.03 33.35
C GLU A 266 8.95 25.74 34.12
N ASP A 267 8.17 24.68 33.87
CA ASP A 267 8.34 23.35 34.46
C ASP A 267 9.21 22.43 33.59
N ILE A 268 9.70 22.91 32.43
CA ILE A 268 10.43 22.10 31.44
C ILE A 268 11.82 22.68 31.21
N GLN A 269 12.85 21.89 31.54
CA GLN A 269 14.23 22.23 31.21
C GLN A 269 14.60 21.69 29.82
N ILE A 270 14.96 22.56 28.89
CA ILE A 270 15.51 22.17 27.59
C ILE A 270 16.99 21.79 27.73
N ALA A 271 17.38 20.67 27.12
CA ALA A 271 18.74 20.16 27.05
C ALA A 271 19.10 19.68 25.63
N GLY A 272 20.33 19.23 25.44
CA GLY A 272 20.85 18.81 24.13
C GLY A 272 21.67 19.90 23.46
N ASN A 273 21.82 19.81 22.13
CA ASN A 273 22.63 20.74 21.34
C ASN A 273 21.83 21.92 20.79
N VAL A 274 20.50 21.90 20.90
CA VAL A 274 19.62 23.03 20.63
C VAL A 274 19.31 23.75 21.94
N LYS A 275 19.72 25.01 22.04
CA LYS A 275 19.49 25.84 23.25
C LYS A 275 18.26 26.74 23.14
N ASP A 276 17.83 27.04 21.93
CA ASP A 276 16.73 27.95 21.65
C ASP A 276 15.83 27.35 20.56
N ILE A 277 14.60 27.04 20.94
CA ILE A 277 13.58 26.41 20.10
C ILE A 277 13.21 27.31 18.93
N SER A 278 13.28 28.64 19.08
CA SER A 278 12.89 29.58 18.02
C SER A 278 13.70 29.40 16.73
N ASN A 279 14.93 28.90 16.83
CA ASN A 279 15.81 28.64 15.68
C ASN A 279 15.46 27.39 14.88
N ILE A 280 14.66 26.49 15.45
CA ILE A 280 14.25 25.22 14.84
C ILE A 280 12.73 25.13 14.65
N LYS A 281 12.00 26.14 15.12
CA LYS A 281 10.55 26.21 15.00
C LYS A 281 10.14 26.39 13.55
N ARG A 282 9.14 25.63 13.13
CA ARG A 282 8.51 25.70 11.80
C ARG A 282 7.00 25.60 12.00
N SER A 283 6.23 26.45 11.32
CA SER A 283 4.78 26.32 11.31
C SER A 283 4.37 25.20 10.38
N PHE A 284 3.93 24.07 10.95
CA PHE A 284 3.51 22.93 10.15
C PHE A 284 2.17 23.19 9.49
N THR A 285 2.03 22.82 8.22
CA THR A 285 0.73 22.85 7.53
C THR A 285 -0.26 21.93 8.27
N ARG A 286 -1.49 22.39 8.50
CA ARG A 286 -2.51 21.72 9.30
C ARG A 286 -3.62 21.15 8.40
N VAL A 287 -4.32 20.12 8.84
CA VAL A 287 -5.51 19.62 8.11
C VAL A 287 -6.58 20.69 7.94
N LYS A 288 -6.75 21.57 8.95
CA LYS A 288 -7.66 22.72 8.84
C LYS A 288 -7.25 23.71 7.73
N ASP A 289 -5.96 23.79 7.40
CA ASP A 289 -5.47 24.67 6.34
C ASP A 289 -5.70 24.10 4.92
N PHE A 290 -6.03 22.80 4.82
CA PHE A 290 -6.40 22.13 3.55
C PHE A 290 -7.89 22.29 3.23
N GLY A 291 -8.76 22.21 4.24
CA GLY A 291 -10.22 22.35 4.05
C GLY A 291 -10.60 23.64 3.32
N ASP A 292 -9.97 24.76 3.67
CA ASP A 292 -10.24 26.05 3.03
C ASP A 292 -9.66 26.18 1.60
N LYS A 293 -8.71 25.32 1.22
CA LYS A 293 -8.07 25.34 -0.11
C LYS A 293 -8.72 24.39 -1.11
N LEU A 294 -9.27 23.27 -0.63
CA LEU A 294 -9.90 22.24 -1.46
C LEU A 294 -11.36 22.54 -1.78
N ILE A 295 -12.03 23.34 -0.94
CA ILE A 295 -13.42 23.76 -1.18
C ILE A 295 -13.43 24.92 -2.18
N ASN A 296 -14.05 24.70 -3.32
CA ASN A 296 -14.30 25.73 -4.34
C ASN A 296 -15.80 25.74 -4.73
N ASP A 297 -16.21 26.69 -5.57
CA ASP A 297 -17.62 26.83 -5.98
C ASP A 297 -18.10 25.73 -6.94
N ASP A 298 -17.24 24.79 -7.37
CA ASP A 298 -17.59 23.76 -8.35
C ASP A 298 -18.35 22.58 -7.73
N PHE A 299 -18.19 22.32 -6.42
CA PHE A 299 -18.87 21.23 -5.72
C PHE A 299 -19.25 21.65 -4.29
N LYS A 300 -20.20 20.95 -3.66
CA LYS A 300 -20.69 21.33 -2.33
C LYS A 300 -20.40 20.25 -1.29
N LEU A 301 -19.66 20.62 -0.24
CA LEU A 301 -19.52 19.79 0.95
C LEU A 301 -20.68 20.02 1.91
N VAL A 302 -21.38 18.95 2.27
CA VAL A 302 -22.47 18.97 3.25
C VAL A 302 -22.05 18.18 4.48
N PHE A 303 -21.36 18.88 5.39
CA PHE A 303 -21.01 18.39 6.71
C PHE A 303 -21.98 18.96 7.74
N ASN A 304 -22.66 18.11 8.50
CA ASN A 304 -23.47 18.58 9.63
C ASN A 304 -22.62 18.65 10.93
N GLU A 305 -23.17 19.23 12.00
CA GLU A 305 -22.49 19.33 13.31
C GLU A 305 -22.17 17.97 13.95
N ASN A 306 -22.82 16.90 13.50
CA ASN A 306 -22.67 15.53 14.02
C ASN A 306 -21.79 14.64 13.12
N VAL A 307 -21.14 15.20 12.09
CA VAL A 307 -20.23 14.44 11.24
C VAL A 307 -19.06 13.97 12.11
N CYS A 308 -18.79 12.67 12.11
CA CYS A 308 -17.60 12.20 12.80
C CYS A 308 -16.35 12.67 12.04
N THR A 309 -15.27 12.90 12.77
CA THR A 309 -14.00 13.32 12.17
C THR A 309 -13.48 12.31 11.15
N GLY A 310 -13.74 11.01 11.35
CA GLY A 310 -13.37 9.96 10.39
C GLY A 310 -13.97 10.17 9.00
N CYS A 311 -15.29 10.37 8.88
CA CYS A 311 -15.93 10.60 7.58
C CYS A 311 -15.53 11.94 6.97
N LYS A 312 -15.44 13.00 7.79
CA LYS A 312 -14.98 14.32 7.33
C LYS A 312 -13.59 14.24 6.69
N ASN A 313 -12.66 13.52 7.32
CA ASN A 313 -11.28 13.43 6.87
C ASN A 313 -11.12 12.46 5.68
N THR A 314 -11.92 11.39 5.63
CA THR A 314 -11.98 10.52 4.44
C THR A 314 -12.37 11.34 3.22
N VAL A 315 -13.38 12.21 3.34
CA VAL A 315 -13.78 13.13 2.28
C VAL A 315 -12.65 14.08 1.90
N LEU A 316 -12.05 14.78 2.87
CA LEU A 316 -10.98 15.75 2.58
C LEU A 316 -9.74 15.09 1.96
N SER A 317 -9.36 13.89 2.42
CA SER A 317 -8.28 13.09 1.83
C SER A 317 -8.60 12.75 0.38
N CYS A 318 -9.78 12.21 0.11
CA CYS A 318 -10.19 11.84 -1.24
C CYS A 318 -10.24 13.05 -2.18
N LEU A 319 -10.64 14.22 -1.68
CA LEU A 319 -10.63 15.46 -2.47
C LEU A 319 -9.23 15.95 -2.80
N ASP A 320 -8.29 15.83 -1.86
CA ASP A 320 -6.88 16.17 -2.09
C ASP A 320 -6.27 15.24 -3.15
N ASP A 321 -6.58 13.95 -3.07
CA ASP A 321 -6.17 12.96 -4.05
C ASP A 321 -6.76 13.33 -5.43
N ILE A 322 -8.08 13.56 -5.54
CA ILE A 322 -8.73 13.98 -6.79
C ILE A 322 -8.11 15.26 -7.36
N HIS A 323 -7.79 16.24 -6.51
CA HIS A 323 -7.20 17.50 -6.94
C HIS A 323 -5.76 17.31 -7.44
N THR A 324 -4.94 16.57 -6.71
CA THR A 324 -3.54 16.28 -7.07
C THR A 324 -3.46 15.52 -8.39
N GLU A 325 -4.39 14.59 -8.63
CA GLU A 325 -4.49 13.81 -9.86
C GLU A 325 -5.12 14.58 -11.04
N GLY A 326 -5.50 15.85 -10.87
CA GLY A 326 -6.09 16.66 -11.92
C GLY A 326 -7.54 16.25 -12.29
N PHE A 327 -8.23 15.53 -11.41
CA PHE A 327 -9.59 15.05 -11.61
C PHE A 327 -10.68 15.95 -11.01
N SER A 328 -10.34 17.16 -10.53
CA SER A 328 -11.31 18.08 -9.92
C SER A 328 -12.51 18.42 -10.82
N ASP A 329 -12.34 18.39 -12.14
CA ASP A 329 -13.43 18.64 -13.09
C ASP A 329 -14.60 17.65 -12.97
N TYR A 330 -14.36 16.43 -12.47
CA TYR A 330 -15.41 15.43 -12.27
C TYR A 330 -16.31 15.71 -11.06
N LEU A 331 -15.89 16.60 -10.15
CA LEU A 331 -16.68 16.98 -8.98
C LEU A 331 -17.74 18.05 -9.30
N LYS A 332 -17.68 18.67 -10.49
CA LYS A 332 -18.55 19.79 -10.88
C LYS A 332 -20.02 19.45 -10.77
N GLY A 333 -20.73 20.20 -9.91
CA GLY A 333 -22.16 20.05 -9.67
C GLY A 333 -22.54 18.95 -8.67
N THR A 334 -21.56 18.26 -8.08
CA THR A 334 -21.81 17.17 -7.11
C THR A 334 -21.93 17.71 -5.69
N GLN A 335 -22.90 17.20 -4.92
CA GLN A 335 -22.95 17.39 -3.47
C GLN A 335 -22.39 16.16 -2.75
N ILE A 336 -21.53 16.38 -1.77
CA ILE A 336 -20.85 15.32 -1.02
C ILE A 336 -21.30 15.41 0.44
N TYR A 337 -22.05 14.41 0.88
CA TYR A 337 -22.60 14.31 2.22
C TYR A 337 -21.74 13.38 3.07
N ALA A 338 -21.35 13.84 4.25
CA ALA A 338 -20.74 12.99 5.28
C ALA A 338 -21.37 13.29 6.64
N GLY A 339 -21.75 12.24 7.36
CA GLY A 339 -22.51 12.36 8.61
C GLY A 339 -24.03 12.35 8.38
N PRO A 340 -24.86 12.35 9.44
CA PRO A 340 -26.32 12.26 9.29
C PRO A 340 -26.90 13.39 8.43
N ILE A 341 -27.88 13.12 7.56
CA ILE A 341 -28.56 14.18 6.80
C ILE A 341 -29.41 15.04 7.76
N PRO A 342 -29.27 16.38 7.76
CA PRO A 342 -30.18 17.26 8.50
C PRO A 342 -31.63 17.07 8.02
N LYS A 343 -32.58 17.13 8.94
CA LYS A 343 -34.00 16.90 8.62
C LYS A 343 -34.49 17.88 7.54
N GLY A 344 -34.98 17.37 6.41
CA GLY A 344 -35.51 18.14 5.28
C GLY A 344 -34.53 18.36 4.12
N TYR A 345 -33.25 18.01 4.28
CA TYR A 345 -32.24 18.06 3.21
C TYR A 345 -32.25 16.81 2.33
N ASP A 346 -32.95 15.75 2.75
CA ASP A 346 -33.17 14.51 1.99
C ASP A 346 -33.89 14.74 0.66
N GLN A 347 -34.64 15.83 0.53
CA GLN A 347 -35.36 16.21 -0.69
C GLN A 347 -34.47 16.87 -1.75
N ASP A 348 -33.26 17.31 -1.35
CA ASP A 348 -32.31 18.02 -2.22
C ASP A 348 -31.20 17.08 -2.76
N ILE A 349 -31.26 15.79 -2.41
CA ILE A 349 -30.29 14.76 -2.82
C ILE A 349 -30.73 14.19 -4.17
N VAL A 350 -29.78 14.07 -5.08
CA VAL A 350 -29.98 13.47 -6.41
C VAL A 350 -29.02 12.31 -6.62
N ASP A 351 -29.31 11.44 -7.59
CA ASP A 351 -28.54 10.21 -7.88
C ASP A 351 -27.03 10.44 -8.07
N SER A 352 -26.62 11.63 -8.54
CA SER A 352 -25.20 12.00 -8.73
C SER A 352 -24.48 12.43 -7.45
N ASP A 353 -25.21 12.70 -6.36
CA ASP A 353 -24.63 13.10 -5.09
C ASP A 353 -23.99 11.91 -4.36
N VAL A 354 -22.98 12.19 -3.54
CA VAL A 354 -22.19 11.16 -2.87
C VAL A 354 -22.55 11.10 -1.39
N LEU A 355 -22.92 9.93 -0.88
CA LEU A 355 -23.37 9.72 0.50
C LEU A 355 -22.38 8.84 1.26
N ILE A 356 -21.66 9.42 2.23
CA ILE A 356 -20.48 8.79 2.83
C ILE A 356 -20.72 8.44 4.31
N GLY A 357 -20.70 7.12 4.57
CA GLY A 357 -20.63 6.55 5.91
C GLY A 357 -21.91 5.86 6.38
N SER A 358 -21.76 4.89 7.28
CA SER A 358 -22.84 3.98 7.70
C SER A 358 -24.03 4.67 8.37
N CYS A 359 -23.87 5.90 8.87
CA CYS A 359 -24.96 6.71 9.38
C CYS A 359 -25.96 7.16 8.30
N LEU A 360 -25.57 7.08 7.03
CA LEU A 360 -26.40 7.43 5.87
C LEU A 360 -27.09 6.24 5.22
N ALA A 361 -26.92 5.02 5.72
CA ALA A 361 -27.49 3.79 5.16
C ALA A 361 -29.02 3.83 4.94
N LYS A 362 -29.75 4.68 5.66
CA LYS A 362 -31.21 4.86 5.49
C LYS A 362 -31.59 5.70 4.26
N HIS A 363 -30.61 6.22 3.55
CA HIS A 363 -30.75 7.09 2.38
C HIS A 363 -29.92 6.54 1.21
N GLU A 364 -29.55 5.26 1.26
CA GLU A 364 -28.67 4.64 0.27
C GLU A 364 -29.25 4.68 -1.15
N GLU A 365 -30.57 4.77 -1.25
CA GLU A 365 -31.33 4.87 -2.48
C GLU A 365 -31.39 6.27 -3.10
N LEU A 366 -30.93 7.31 -2.38
CA LEU A 366 -31.04 8.71 -2.83
C LEU A 366 -29.83 9.19 -3.64
N GLY A 367 -28.70 8.48 -3.60
CA GLY A 367 -27.45 8.89 -4.23
C GLY A 367 -26.42 7.78 -4.27
N ASN A 368 -25.19 8.12 -4.65
CA ASN A 368 -24.06 7.19 -4.68
C ASN A 368 -23.53 6.92 -3.27
N TYR A 369 -24.06 5.86 -2.65
CA TYR A 369 -23.79 5.53 -1.26
C TYR A 369 -22.53 4.69 -1.07
N VAL A 370 -21.69 5.14 -0.13
CA VAL A 370 -20.45 4.47 0.27
C VAL A 370 -20.55 4.03 1.74
N PRO A 371 -20.63 2.70 2.01
CA PRO A 371 -20.72 2.18 3.36
C PRO A 371 -19.38 2.24 4.10
N GLY A 372 -19.42 2.48 5.42
CA GLY A 372 -18.25 2.36 6.30
C GLY A 372 -18.26 3.33 7.48
N CYS A 373 -17.44 3.08 8.50
CA CYS A 373 -17.34 3.93 9.70
C CYS A 373 -15.90 3.98 10.25
N PRO A 374 -15.04 4.84 9.68
CA PRO A 374 -15.23 5.56 8.41
C PRO A 374 -15.12 4.62 7.19
N PRO A 375 -15.61 5.04 6.01
CA PRO A 375 -15.42 4.30 4.76
C PRO A 375 -13.97 4.34 4.27
N GLU A 376 -13.61 3.40 3.39
CA GLU A 376 -12.29 3.35 2.75
C GLU A 376 -12.19 4.39 1.62
N ASN A 377 -10.96 4.90 1.36
CA ASN A 377 -10.75 5.99 0.40
C ASN A 377 -11.15 5.60 -1.03
N LEU A 378 -10.75 4.43 -1.53
CA LEU A 378 -11.00 4.06 -2.93
C LEU A 378 -12.50 4.03 -3.28
N PRO A 379 -13.38 3.35 -2.51
CA PRO A 379 -14.83 3.43 -2.74
C PRO A 379 -15.37 4.87 -2.70
N VAL A 380 -14.81 5.74 -1.86
CA VAL A 380 -15.20 7.15 -1.78
C VAL A 380 -14.79 7.92 -3.04
N ILE A 381 -13.55 7.74 -3.52
CA ILE A 381 -13.08 8.40 -4.74
C ILE A 381 -13.85 7.87 -5.96
N GLU A 382 -14.05 6.55 -6.06
CA GLU A 382 -14.88 5.95 -7.12
C GLU A 382 -16.30 6.50 -7.11
N ALA A 383 -16.87 6.77 -5.94
CA ALA A 383 -18.19 7.38 -5.84
C ALA A 383 -18.20 8.85 -6.26
N MET A 384 -17.12 9.58 -5.99
CA MET A 384 -16.94 10.99 -6.35
C MET A 384 -16.69 11.22 -7.84
N ILE A 385 -15.87 10.38 -8.50
CA ILE A 385 -15.45 10.63 -9.89
C ILE A 385 -15.86 9.52 -10.87
N GLY A 386 -16.23 8.33 -10.40
CA GLY A 386 -16.63 7.16 -11.20
C GLY A 386 -15.60 6.02 -11.17
N LYS A 387 -16.07 4.77 -11.25
CA LYS A 387 -15.24 3.55 -11.23
C LYS A 387 -14.25 3.50 -12.39
N GLY A 388 -13.02 3.04 -12.12
CA GLY A 388 -11.97 2.81 -13.13
C GLY A 388 -11.23 4.07 -13.62
N LYS A 389 -11.45 5.23 -13.01
CA LYS A 389 -10.81 6.49 -13.42
C LYS A 389 -9.55 6.85 -12.65
N ILE A 390 -9.16 6.06 -11.66
CA ILE A 390 -8.01 6.32 -10.79
C ILE A 390 -6.97 5.22 -11.02
N GLY A 391 -5.70 5.60 -11.14
CA GLY A 391 -4.55 4.69 -11.20
C GLY A 391 -4.19 4.06 -9.85
N MET A 392 -3.28 3.09 -9.89
CA MET A 392 -2.88 2.08 -8.89
C MET A 392 -2.62 2.50 -7.42
N ARG A 393 -2.73 3.77 -7.02
CA ARG A 393 -2.41 4.23 -5.65
C ARG A 393 -3.19 3.51 -4.54
N TYR A 394 -4.32 2.88 -4.88
CA TYR A 394 -5.20 2.14 -3.95
C TYR A 394 -5.41 0.66 -4.29
N SER A 395 -4.68 0.09 -5.25
CA SER A 395 -4.72 -1.36 -5.53
C SER A 395 -3.45 -2.01 -5.01
N ASP A 396 -3.57 -2.86 -3.97
CA ASP A 396 -2.53 -3.49 -3.13
C ASP A 396 -1.43 -4.32 -3.82
N ILE A 397 -0.74 -3.83 -4.86
CA ILE A 397 0.38 -4.56 -5.47
C ILE A 397 1.54 -3.60 -5.80
N GLN A 398 2.37 -3.28 -4.80
CA GLN A 398 3.72 -2.72 -5.00
C GLN A 398 4.69 -3.83 -5.49
N GLN A 399 4.39 -4.48 -6.62
CA GLN A 399 5.40 -5.30 -7.31
C GLN A 399 6.12 -4.44 -8.34
N THR A 400 7.44 -4.41 -8.22
CA THR A 400 8.34 -3.62 -9.04
C THR A 400 8.93 -4.55 -10.08
N TYR A 401 8.24 -4.67 -11.22
CA TYR A 401 8.69 -5.53 -12.31
C TYR A 401 9.97 -4.99 -12.95
N GLN A 402 10.75 -5.89 -13.53
CA GLN A 402 11.97 -5.59 -14.29
C GLN A 402 11.98 -6.34 -15.63
N GLY A 403 11.22 -7.44 -15.74
CA GLY A 403 11.03 -8.19 -16.98
C GLY A 403 9.55 -8.31 -17.34
N ILE A 404 9.25 -8.26 -18.64
CA ILE A 404 7.90 -8.40 -19.17
C ILE A 404 7.88 -9.50 -20.25
N ILE A 405 6.96 -10.43 -20.13
CA ILE A 405 6.68 -11.47 -21.14
C ILE A 405 5.39 -11.10 -21.86
N PHE A 406 5.47 -10.76 -23.14
CA PHE A 406 4.30 -10.52 -23.98
C PHE A 406 3.88 -11.79 -24.72
N ASP A 407 2.58 -12.09 -24.71
CA ASP A 407 2.00 -12.87 -25.80
C ASP A 407 2.03 -12.06 -27.12
N LEU A 408 1.95 -12.75 -28.25
CA LEU A 408 1.99 -12.14 -29.57
C LEU A 408 0.59 -11.92 -30.17
N ASP A 409 -0.22 -12.98 -30.23
CA ASP A 409 -1.44 -13.03 -31.01
C ASP A 409 -2.60 -12.37 -30.26
N ASN A 410 -3.30 -11.44 -30.89
CA ASN A 410 -4.30 -10.57 -30.29
C ASN A 410 -3.82 -9.76 -29.07
N THR A 411 -2.51 -9.75 -28.81
CA THR A 411 -1.87 -8.93 -27.76
C THR A 411 -1.04 -7.82 -28.38
N LEU A 412 -0.03 -8.16 -29.19
CA LEU A 412 0.81 -7.18 -29.89
C LEU A 412 0.41 -7.03 -31.37
N ILE A 413 -0.14 -8.09 -31.96
CA ILE A 413 -0.61 -8.11 -33.34
C ILE A 413 -1.97 -8.80 -33.40
N ASN A 414 -2.87 -8.30 -34.23
CA ASN A 414 -4.15 -8.93 -34.49
C ASN A 414 -3.98 -9.96 -35.60
N SER A 415 -3.88 -11.25 -35.27
CA SER A 415 -3.69 -12.28 -36.29
C SER A 415 -5.05 -12.76 -36.80
N LYS A 416 -5.29 -12.60 -38.12
CA LYS A 416 -6.52 -13.04 -38.78
C LYS A 416 -6.43 -14.52 -39.17
N ILE A 417 -6.10 -15.37 -38.19
CA ILE A 417 -5.97 -16.81 -38.39
C ILE A 417 -7.37 -17.41 -38.56
N ASP A 418 -7.60 -18.10 -39.68
CA ASP A 418 -8.84 -18.83 -39.93
C ASP A 418 -8.79 -20.17 -39.18
N PHE A 419 -9.11 -20.13 -37.88
CA PHE A 419 -9.21 -21.33 -37.04
C PHE A 419 -10.24 -22.33 -37.57
N GLY A 420 -11.27 -21.86 -38.29
CA GLY A 420 -12.24 -22.72 -38.96
C GLY A 420 -11.60 -23.54 -40.08
N LYS A 421 -10.75 -22.91 -40.91
CA LYS A 421 -9.94 -23.58 -41.93
C LYS A 421 -8.93 -24.52 -41.28
N MET A 422 -8.22 -24.08 -40.25
CA MET A 422 -7.25 -24.90 -39.53
C MET A 422 -7.88 -26.19 -38.99
N LYS A 423 -9.01 -26.06 -38.31
CA LYS A 423 -9.78 -27.19 -37.77
C LYS A 423 -10.24 -28.16 -38.85
N ARG A 424 -10.73 -27.66 -40.00
CA ARG A 424 -11.15 -28.51 -41.13
C ARG A 424 -9.97 -29.26 -41.76
N GLU A 425 -8.85 -28.59 -41.98
CA GLU A 425 -7.66 -29.19 -42.61
C GLU A 425 -7.01 -30.24 -41.71
N VAL A 426 -6.92 -29.97 -40.39
CA VAL A 426 -6.42 -30.95 -39.40
C VAL A 426 -7.35 -32.16 -39.31
N PHE A 427 -8.67 -31.94 -39.28
CA PHE A 427 -9.65 -33.03 -39.27
C PHE A 427 -9.57 -33.90 -40.53
N ASN A 428 -9.49 -33.28 -41.71
CA ASN A 428 -9.33 -34.00 -42.97
C ASN A 428 -8.02 -34.80 -42.99
N PHE A 429 -6.91 -34.21 -42.52
CA PHE A 429 -5.64 -34.90 -42.40
C PHE A 429 -5.74 -36.15 -41.52
N PHE A 430 -6.42 -36.06 -40.38
CA PHE A 430 -6.61 -37.20 -39.49
C PHE A 430 -7.54 -38.27 -40.07
N LEU A 431 -8.61 -37.88 -40.77
CA LEU A 431 -9.48 -38.83 -41.48
C LEU A 431 -8.73 -39.57 -42.60
N ASP A 432 -8.00 -38.84 -43.44
CA ASP A 432 -7.27 -39.38 -44.58
C ASP A 432 -6.18 -40.38 -44.15
N ASN A 433 -5.62 -40.17 -42.96
CA ASN A 433 -4.59 -41.04 -42.37
C ASN A 433 -5.17 -42.08 -41.38
N GLN A 434 -6.51 -42.18 -41.23
CA GLN A 434 -7.19 -43.10 -40.30
C GLN A 434 -6.74 -42.94 -38.84
N LEU A 435 -6.37 -41.72 -38.45
CA LEU A 435 -5.90 -41.39 -37.11
C LEU A 435 -7.06 -41.10 -36.15
N ILE A 436 -8.25 -40.81 -36.67
CA ILE A 436 -9.49 -40.62 -35.91
C ILE A 436 -10.65 -41.38 -36.57
N SER A 437 -11.71 -41.62 -35.80
CA SER A 437 -12.92 -42.29 -36.30
C SER A 437 -13.80 -41.34 -37.13
N SER A 438 -14.48 -41.88 -38.14
CA SER A 438 -15.30 -41.11 -39.09
C SER A 438 -16.64 -40.62 -38.54
N ASP A 439 -17.01 -41.06 -37.33
CA ASP A 439 -18.22 -40.67 -36.59
C ASP A 439 -18.00 -39.46 -35.67
N ILE A 440 -16.79 -38.90 -35.62
CA ILE A 440 -16.50 -37.72 -34.80
C ILE A 440 -17.22 -36.50 -35.39
N GLU A 441 -18.03 -35.86 -34.56
CA GLU A 441 -18.70 -34.63 -34.91
C GLU A 441 -17.77 -33.43 -34.69
N LEU A 442 -17.36 -32.81 -35.79
CA LEU A 442 -16.38 -31.73 -35.82
C LEU A 442 -16.81 -30.52 -34.97
N SER A 443 -18.11 -30.26 -34.82
CA SER A 443 -18.66 -29.13 -34.06
C SER A 443 -18.16 -29.07 -32.60
N TYR A 444 -17.95 -30.23 -31.96
CA TYR A 444 -17.58 -30.33 -30.54
C TYR A 444 -16.08 -30.25 -30.22
N HIS A 445 -15.22 -30.10 -31.22
CA HIS A 445 -13.76 -30.25 -31.04
C HIS A 445 -13.00 -28.94 -31.34
N THR A 446 -11.85 -28.70 -30.73
CA THR A 446 -10.87 -27.69 -31.17
C THR A 446 -9.73 -28.36 -31.91
N VAL A 447 -8.81 -27.59 -32.51
CA VAL A 447 -7.60 -28.16 -33.12
C VAL A 447 -6.78 -28.96 -32.09
N SER A 448 -6.62 -28.41 -30.87
CA SER A 448 -5.92 -29.09 -29.78
C SER A 448 -6.60 -30.39 -29.35
N THR A 449 -7.92 -30.41 -29.14
CA THR A 449 -8.61 -31.67 -28.75
C THR A 449 -8.61 -32.70 -29.87
N LEU A 450 -8.60 -32.28 -31.14
CA LEU A 450 -8.43 -33.20 -32.27
C LEU A 450 -7.05 -33.85 -32.24
N ILE A 451 -6.00 -33.09 -31.94
CA ILE A 451 -4.63 -33.62 -31.82
C ILE A 451 -4.53 -34.61 -30.66
N GLU A 452 -5.16 -34.33 -29.52
CA GLU A 452 -5.18 -35.23 -28.36
C GLU A 452 -5.96 -36.54 -28.61
N GLN A 453 -7.01 -36.51 -29.43
CA GLN A 453 -7.81 -37.68 -29.76
C GLN A 453 -7.23 -38.55 -30.89
N ALA A 454 -6.24 -38.03 -31.62
CA ALA A 454 -5.63 -38.77 -32.70
C ALA A 454 -4.85 -39.99 -32.15
N ASN A 455 -4.97 -41.12 -32.84
CA ASN A 455 -4.09 -42.26 -32.62
C ASN A 455 -2.63 -41.85 -32.87
N SER A 456 -1.69 -42.59 -32.28
CA SER A 456 -0.25 -42.34 -32.38
C SER A 456 0.19 -42.12 -33.84
N THR A 457 0.79 -40.97 -34.11
CA THR A 457 1.33 -40.59 -35.41
C THR A 457 2.72 -41.16 -35.63
N THR A 458 3.10 -41.39 -36.89
CA THR A 458 4.52 -41.54 -37.26
C THR A 458 5.21 -40.17 -37.33
N ASP A 459 6.54 -40.12 -37.18
CA ASP A 459 7.33 -38.88 -37.30
C ASP A 459 7.00 -38.09 -38.58
N GLN A 460 6.80 -38.80 -39.70
CA GLN A 460 6.47 -38.19 -40.99
C GLN A 460 5.06 -37.58 -41.02
N GLN A 461 4.10 -38.19 -40.33
CA GLN A 461 2.73 -37.67 -40.22
C GLN A 461 2.68 -36.47 -39.27
N GLU A 462 3.43 -36.54 -38.17
CA GLU A 462 3.56 -35.44 -37.23
C GLU A 462 4.17 -34.21 -37.91
N GLU A 463 5.26 -34.39 -38.68
CA GLU A 463 5.87 -33.30 -39.45
C GLU A 463 4.87 -32.66 -40.44
N ARG A 464 4.09 -33.50 -41.15
CA ARG A 464 3.12 -33.02 -42.14
C ARG A 464 1.92 -32.31 -41.51
N LEU A 465 1.42 -32.80 -40.39
CA LEU A 465 0.40 -32.12 -39.59
C LEU A 465 0.87 -30.72 -39.18
N TRP A 466 2.10 -30.64 -38.66
CA TRP A 466 2.69 -29.37 -38.27
C TRP A 466 2.92 -28.43 -39.45
N GLN A 467 3.25 -28.94 -40.64
CA GLN A 467 3.33 -28.12 -41.87
C GLN A 467 1.98 -27.51 -42.25
N ILE A 468 0.88 -28.25 -42.14
CA ILE A 468 -0.48 -27.75 -42.42
C ILE A 468 -0.81 -26.59 -41.47
N ILE A 469 -0.66 -26.83 -40.16
CA ILE A 469 -0.92 -25.82 -39.12
C ILE A 469 -0.04 -24.58 -39.38
N THR A 470 1.27 -24.78 -39.58
CA THR A 470 2.23 -23.69 -39.82
C THR A 470 1.88 -22.89 -41.07
N SER A 471 1.38 -23.52 -42.14
CA SER A 471 1.00 -22.83 -43.37
C SER A 471 -0.21 -21.91 -43.20
N ILE A 472 -1.20 -22.34 -42.40
CA ILE A 472 -2.42 -21.58 -42.13
C ILE A 472 -2.12 -20.45 -41.13
N GLU A 473 -1.31 -20.73 -40.10
CA GLU A 473 -0.78 -19.72 -39.19
C GLU A 473 -0.01 -18.65 -39.99
N ALA A 474 0.89 -19.05 -40.89
CA ALA A 474 1.64 -18.11 -41.73
C ALA A 474 0.74 -17.28 -42.66
N GLU A 475 -0.33 -17.86 -43.21
CA GLU A 475 -1.32 -17.13 -44.00
C GLU A 475 -2.09 -16.10 -43.15
N GLY A 476 -2.56 -16.49 -41.97
CA GLY A 476 -3.25 -15.58 -41.03
C GLY A 476 -2.36 -14.44 -40.57
N MET A 477 -1.08 -14.74 -40.30
CA MET A 477 -0.05 -13.77 -39.93
C MET A 477 0.31 -12.82 -41.06
N SER A 478 0.23 -13.26 -42.33
CA SER A 478 0.44 -12.38 -43.48
C SER A 478 -0.59 -11.24 -43.55
N LYS A 479 -1.82 -11.49 -43.04
CA LYS A 479 -2.92 -10.54 -42.96
C LYS A 479 -3.04 -9.88 -41.58
N ALA A 480 -2.08 -10.12 -40.68
CA ALA A 480 -2.09 -9.49 -39.38
C ALA A 480 -2.04 -7.98 -39.50
N GLU A 481 -2.58 -7.32 -38.49
CA GLU A 481 -2.49 -5.88 -38.26
C GLU A 481 -1.79 -5.64 -36.92
N LEU A 482 -1.13 -4.49 -36.76
CA LEU A 482 -0.50 -4.12 -35.50
C LEU A 482 -1.59 -3.73 -34.49
N GLU A 483 -1.49 -4.18 -33.24
CA GLU A 483 -2.44 -3.72 -32.22
C GLU A 483 -2.24 -2.21 -31.94
N PRO A 484 -3.33 -1.43 -31.82
CA PRO A 484 -3.23 0.00 -31.55
C PRO A 484 -2.38 0.30 -30.31
N GLY A 485 -1.45 1.25 -30.44
CA GLY A 485 -0.55 1.66 -29.35
C GLY A 485 0.62 0.71 -29.08
N ALA A 486 0.65 -0.50 -29.65
CA ALA A 486 1.68 -1.51 -29.32
C ALA A 486 3.12 -0.99 -29.51
N LYS A 487 3.42 -0.37 -30.65
CA LYS A 487 4.77 0.16 -30.92
C LYS A 487 5.17 1.26 -29.94
N GLN A 488 4.28 2.20 -29.67
CA GLN A 488 4.54 3.33 -28.77
C GLN A 488 4.78 2.85 -27.33
N VAL A 489 3.98 1.88 -26.88
CA VAL A 489 4.11 1.29 -25.56
C VAL A 489 5.44 0.54 -25.43
N LEU A 490 5.84 -0.25 -26.43
CA LEU A 490 7.12 -0.95 -26.43
C LEU A 490 8.32 0.02 -26.46
N GLU A 491 8.24 1.11 -27.24
CA GLU A 491 9.27 2.17 -27.28
C GLU A 491 9.50 2.80 -25.89
N GLU A 492 8.45 2.97 -25.10
CA GLU A 492 8.58 3.45 -23.73
C GLU A 492 9.10 2.33 -22.81
N LEU A 493 8.50 1.14 -22.82
CA LEU A 493 8.85 0.04 -21.92
C LEU A 493 10.31 -0.44 -22.05
N THR A 494 10.87 -0.44 -23.26
CA THR A 494 12.28 -0.85 -23.48
C THR A 494 13.32 0.02 -22.76
N LYS A 495 12.95 1.20 -22.26
CA LYS A 495 13.86 2.08 -21.53
C LYS A 495 14.23 1.51 -20.16
N ASP A 496 13.30 0.80 -19.52
CA ASP A 496 13.41 0.40 -18.11
C ASP A 496 13.17 -1.10 -17.88
N TYR A 497 12.67 -1.82 -18.89
CA TYR A 497 12.27 -3.23 -18.77
C TYR A 497 12.97 -4.13 -19.80
N THR A 498 13.33 -5.34 -19.36
CA THR A 498 13.68 -6.47 -20.24
C THR A 498 12.41 -7.00 -20.89
N LEU A 499 12.32 -6.96 -22.21
CA LEU A 499 11.10 -7.37 -22.93
C LEU A 499 11.32 -8.69 -23.67
N THR A 500 10.38 -9.60 -23.53
CA THR A 500 10.40 -10.90 -24.21
C THR A 500 9.04 -11.23 -24.82
N VAL A 501 9.04 -12.10 -25.84
CA VAL A 501 7.82 -12.66 -26.42
C VAL A 501 7.73 -14.14 -26.13
N LEU A 502 6.55 -14.61 -25.73
CA LEU A 502 6.22 -16.02 -25.56
C LEU A 502 4.91 -16.37 -26.28
N THR A 503 5.01 -17.15 -27.36
CA THR A 503 3.85 -17.52 -28.20
C THR A 503 3.79 -19.03 -28.48
N ASN A 504 2.58 -19.57 -28.70
CA ASN A 504 2.38 -20.95 -29.16
C ASN A 504 2.68 -21.13 -30.67
N ASN A 505 2.89 -20.02 -31.41
CA ASN A 505 3.34 -20.05 -32.80
C ASN A 505 4.80 -20.52 -32.93
N SER A 506 5.21 -20.88 -34.14
CA SER A 506 6.64 -21.17 -34.40
C SER A 506 7.49 -19.92 -34.22
N THR A 507 8.68 -20.06 -33.65
CA THR A 507 9.66 -18.98 -33.40
C THR A 507 9.99 -18.22 -34.68
N ARG A 508 10.07 -18.93 -35.81
CA ARG A 508 10.28 -18.35 -37.14
C ARG A 508 9.11 -17.49 -37.59
N ALA A 509 7.87 -17.91 -37.34
CA ALA A 509 6.68 -17.13 -37.69
C ALA A 509 6.56 -15.88 -36.81
N ALA A 510 6.80 -16.03 -35.50
CA ALA A 510 6.81 -14.93 -34.55
C ALA A 510 7.83 -13.84 -34.94
N LYS A 511 9.09 -14.22 -35.18
CA LYS A 511 10.15 -13.28 -35.62
C LYS A 511 9.79 -12.57 -36.92
N LYS A 512 9.28 -13.29 -37.92
CA LYS A 512 8.84 -12.67 -39.19
C LYS A 512 7.71 -11.67 -39.00
N ALA A 513 6.76 -11.94 -38.10
CA ALA A 513 5.67 -11.01 -37.83
C ALA A 513 6.18 -9.75 -37.11
N LEU A 514 7.04 -9.91 -36.11
CA LEU A 514 7.70 -8.80 -35.42
C LEU A 514 8.54 -7.95 -36.40
N GLU A 515 9.30 -8.58 -37.30
CA GLU A 515 10.06 -7.88 -38.35
C GLU A 515 9.14 -7.07 -39.28
N LYS A 516 8.02 -7.66 -39.73
CA LYS A 516 7.05 -7.01 -40.62
C LYS A 516 6.50 -5.70 -40.01
N PHE A 517 6.29 -5.67 -38.69
CA PHE A 517 5.77 -4.50 -37.98
C PHE A 517 6.86 -3.65 -37.30
N GLN A 518 8.14 -3.96 -37.53
CA GLN A 518 9.27 -3.26 -36.93
C GLN A 518 9.23 -3.29 -35.39
N LEU A 519 8.84 -4.42 -34.81
CA LEU A 519 8.83 -4.65 -33.37
C LEU A 519 9.99 -5.53 -32.88
N ALA A 520 10.68 -6.21 -33.80
CA ALA A 520 11.70 -7.21 -33.45
C ALA A 520 12.83 -6.64 -32.57
N ASP A 521 13.20 -5.38 -32.80
CA ASP A 521 14.29 -4.71 -32.08
C ASP A 521 13.94 -4.35 -30.63
N PHE A 522 12.67 -4.45 -30.22
CA PHE A 522 12.26 -4.17 -28.84
C PHE A 522 12.42 -5.37 -27.90
N PHE A 523 12.64 -6.58 -28.42
CA PHE A 523 12.61 -7.80 -27.62
C PHE A 523 13.98 -8.47 -27.55
N ASP A 524 14.43 -8.73 -26.33
CA ASP A 524 15.69 -9.42 -26.05
C ASP A 524 15.62 -10.92 -26.39
N LEU A 525 14.42 -11.50 -26.25
CA LEU A 525 14.15 -12.91 -26.50
C LEU A 525 12.76 -13.12 -27.12
N VAL A 526 12.70 -13.97 -28.14
CA VAL A 526 11.45 -14.44 -28.75
C VAL A 526 11.40 -15.96 -28.64
N VAL A 527 10.48 -16.45 -27.82
CA VAL A 527 10.25 -17.87 -27.53
C VAL A 527 8.99 -18.32 -28.26
N GLY A 528 9.14 -19.35 -29.10
CA GLY A 528 8.03 -19.98 -29.79
C GLY A 528 7.91 -21.46 -29.38
N ARG A 529 7.07 -22.18 -30.11
CA ARG A 529 6.80 -23.61 -29.89
C ARG A 529 8.04 -24.51 -29.82
N ALA A 530 9.09 -24.20 -30.57
CA ALA A 530 10.27 -25.06 -30.66
C ALA A 530 11.10 -25.09 -29.37
N GLU A 531 11.00 -24.05 -28.55
CA GLU A 531 11.73 -23.91 -27.29
C GLU A 531 10.94 -24.42 -26.07
N MET A 532 9.69 -24.86 -26.26
CA MET A 532 8.81 -25.31 -25.19
C MET A 532 8.58 -26.82 -25.23
N GLU A 533 8.76 -27.51 -24.10
CA GLU A 533 8.36 -28.93 -23.98
C GLU A 533 6.84 -29.10 -24.14
N LYS A 534 6.07 -28.17 -23.55
CA LYS A 534 4.61 -28.10 -23.67
C LYS A 534 4.17 -26.66 -23.87
N LEU A 535 3.21 -26.47 -24.78
CA LEU A 535 2.61 -25.18 -25.09
C LEU A 535 1.85 -24.60 -23.89
N LYS A 536 1.64 -23.28 -23.88
CA LYS A 536 0.72 -22.63 -22.93
C LYS A 536 -0.65 -23.32 -23.04
N PRO A 537 -1.34 -23.65 -21.91
CA PRO A 537 -1.23 -23.07 -20.57
C PRO A 537 -0.14 -23.67 -19.66
N SER A 538 0.68 -24.59 -20.17
CA SER A 538 1.84 -25.09 -19.42
C SER A 538 2.82 -23.96 -19.08
N PRO A 539 3.47 -23.97 -17.90
CA PRO A 539 4.46 -22.96 -17.54
C PRO A 539 5.81 -23.16 -18.23
N CYS A 540 6.01 -24.22 -19.01
CA CYS A 540 7.31 -24.56 -19.62
C CYS A 540 7.94 -23.38 -20.38
N GLY A 541 7.15 -22.64 -21.16
CA GLY A 541 7.64 -21.46 -21.88
C GLY A 541 8.01 -20.29 -20.98
N VAL A 542 7.24 -20.07 -19.90
CA VAL A 542 7.55 -19.04 -18.89
C VAL A 542 8.85 -19.40 -18.19
N ILE A 543 8.98 -20.64 -17.70
CA ILE A 543 10.19 -21.13 -17.04
C ILE A 543 11.41 -21.02 -17.96
N TYR A 544 11.26 -21.37 -19.24
CA TYR A 544 12.34 -21.23 -20.22
C TYR A 544 12.83 -19.78 -20.36
N VAL A 545 11.91 -18.80 -20.41
CA VAL A 545 12.28 -17.37 -20.42
C VAL A 545 13.03 -17.02 -19.14
N LEU A 546 12.50 -17.36 -17.97
CA LEU A 546 13.11 -17.05 -16.67
C LEU A 546 14.53 -17.64 -16.54
N GLU A 547 14.75 -18.84 -17.06
CA GLU A 547 16.08 -19.48 -17.07
C GLU A 547 17.11 -18.76 -17.95
N GLN A 548 16.68 -17.95 -18.94
CA GLN A 548 17.61 -17.12 -19.73
C GLN A 548 18.09 -15.87 -18.96
N TYR A 549 17.42 -15.51 -17.86
CA TYR A 549 17.71 -14.31 -17.05
C TYR A 549 17.84 -14.67 -15.55
N PRO A 550 18.81 -15.52 -15.17
CA PRO A 550 18.94 -16.05 -13.80
C PRO A 550 19.22 -14.97 -12.74
N GLU A 551 19.62 -13.76 -13.15
CA GLU A 551 19.84 -12.61 -12.29
C GLU A 551 18.52 -11.94 -11.82
N LEU A 552 17.41 -12.19 -12.50
CA LEU A 552 16.09 -11.65 -12.14
C LEU A 552 15.27 -12.70 -11.37
N SER A 553 14.81 -12.33 -10.17
CA SER A 553 13.90 -13.19 -9.41
C SER A 553 12.51 -13.23 -10.06
N TYR A 554 11.77 -14.32 -9.86
CA TYR A 554 10.52 -14.58 -10.58
C TYR A 554 9.44 -13.52 -10.27
N ASP A 555 9.44 -12.98 -9.05
CA ASP A 555 8.53 -11.90 -8.61
C ASP A 555 8.80 -10.54 -9.32
N LYS A 556 9.88 -10.44 -10.11
CA LYS A 556 10.20 -9.30 -10.96
C LYS A 556 9.68 -9.44 -12.38
N TRP A 557 8.97 -10.51 -12.69
CA TRP A 557 8.39 -10.76 -14.00
C TRP A 557 6.87 -10.61 -14.00
N VAL A 558 6.34 -10.05 -15.07
CA VAL A 558 4.91 -10.02 -15.36
C VAL A 558 4.65 -10.50 -16.79
N MET A 559 3.62 -11.31 -16.97
CA MET A 559 3.15 -11.73 -18.29
C MET A 559 1.94 -10.90 -18.71
N ILE A 560 1.91 -10.49 -19.98
CA ILE A 560 0.81 -9.77 -20.61
C ILE A 560 0.24 -10.65 -21.74
N GLY A 561 -1.07 -10.91 -21.74
CA GLY A 561 -1.69 -11.73 -22.79
C GLY A 561 -3.21 -11.61 -22.85
N ASP A 562 -3.80 -12.08 -23.93
CA ASP A 562 -5.22 -11.90 -24.25
C ASP A 562 -6.12 -13.01 -23.70
N SER A 563 -5.54 -14.09 -23.18
CA SER A 563 -6.30 -15.30 -22.88
C SER A 563 -6.02 -15.88 -21.49
N TRP A 564 -6.97 -16.69 -21.00
CA TRP A 564 -6.78 -17.50 -19.80
C TRP A 564 -5.59 -18.47 -19.92
N ILE A 565 -5.19 -18.81 -21.16
CA ILE A 565 -4.06 -19.69 -21.44
C ILE A 565 -2.76 -19.03 -20.98
N ASP A 566 -2.60 -17.73 -21.24
CA ASP A 566 -1.45 -16.92 -20.80
C ASP A 566 -1.42 -16.79 -19.28
N GLY A 567 -2.55 -16.41 -18.70
CA GLY A 567 -2.65 -16.25 -17.26
C GLY A 567 -2.39 -17.54 -16.49
N LYS A 568 -2.82 -18.70 -17.00
CA LYS A 568 -2.52 -19.99 -16.36
C LYS A 568 -1.05 -20.39 -16.47
N ALA A 569 -0.41 -20.08 -17.61
CA ALA A 569 1.02 -20.28 -17.79
C ALA A 569 1.83 -19.39 -16.84
N ALA A 570 1.48 -18.11 -16.72
CA ALA A 570 2.09 -17.16 -15.80
C ALA A 570 1.95 -17.61 -14.33
N GLN A 571 0.72 -17.90 -13.90
CA GLN A 571 0.41 -18.33 -12.53
C GLN A 571 1.17 -19.61 -12.15
N SER A 572 1.21 -20.59 -13.06
CA SER A 572 1.92 -21.86 -12.82
C SER A 572 3.44 -21.70 -12.94
N GLY A 573 3.91 -20.68 -13.65
CA GLY A 573 5.31 -20.27 -13.73
C GLY A 573 5.77 -19.44 -12.53
N GLY A 574 4.84 -19.05 -11.64
CA GLY A 574 5.14 -18.29 -10.42
C GLY A 574 5.34 -16.79 -10.66
N ILE A 575 4.81 -16.24 -11.76
CA ILE A 575 4.91 -14.82 -12.11
C ILE A 575 3.52 -14.18 -12.19
N SER A 576 3.47 -12.85 -12.09
CA SER A 576 2.22 -12.10 -12.14
C SER A 576 1.66 -12.01 -13.57
N PHE A 577 0.36 -11.77 -13.71
CA PHE A 577 -0.33 -11.69 -15.01
C PHE A 577 -1.21 -10.45 -15.12
N ILE A 578 -1.14 -9.76 -16.26
CA ILE A 578 -2.06 -8.69 -16.66
C ILE A 578 -2.77 -9.16 -17.92
N GLY A 579 -4.11 -9.20 -17.87
CA GLY A 579 -4.92 -9.55 -19.03
C GLY A 579 -5.06 -8.37 -19.99
N TYR A 580 -5.05 -8.62 -21.29
CA TYR A 580 -5.39 -7.64 -22.33
C TYR A 580 -6.67 -8.06 -23.03
N ARG A 581 -7.78 -7.38 -22.74
CA ARG A 581 -9.12 -7.70 -23.27
C ARG A 581 -9.52 -9.17 -23.08
N CYS A 582 -9.09 -9.77 -21.97
CA CYS A 582 -9.43 -11.15 -21.66
C CYS A 582 -10.93 -11.29 -21.43
N ASN A 583 -11.49 -12.44 -21.80
CA ASN A 583 -12.85 -12.80 -21.41
C ASN A 583 -12.90 -13.13 -19.91
N GLU A 584 -13.55 -12.28 -19.12
CA GLU A 584 -13.62 -12.42 -17.66
C GLU A 584 -14.29 -13.74 -17.21
N ASN A 585 -15.26 -14.24 -17.97
CA ASN A 585 -15.90 -15.53 -17.65
C ASN A 585 -14.89 -16.67 -17.79
N ASP A 586 -14.02 -16.63 -18.80
CA ASP A 586 -12.99 -17.65 -18.99
C ASP A 586 -11.92 -17.57 -17.91
N LEU A 587 -11.46 -16.37 -17.53
CA LEU A 587 -10.53 -16.18 -16.42
C LEU A 587 -11.09 -16.76 -15.11
N THR A 588 -12.35 -16.46 -14.82
CA THR A 588 -13.04 -16.93 -13.61
C THR A 588 -13.22 -18.46 -13.62
N ASN A 589 -13.76 -19.01 -14.71
CA ASN A 589 -14.04 -20.44 -14.84
C ASN A 589 -12.77 -21.31 -14.84
N LYS A 590 -11.62 -20.74 -15.21
CA LYS A 590 -10.32 -21.42 -15.24
C LYS A 590 -9.45 -21.12 -14.03
N GLU A 591 -9.99 -20.38 -13.05
CA GLU A 591 -9.33 -20.02 -11.80
C GLU A 591 -7.95 -19.39 -12.07
N VAL A 592 -7.94 -18.38 -12.94
CA VAL A 592 -6.74 -17.61 -13.29
C VAL A 592 -6.65 -16.39 -12.39
N ASN A 593 -5.53 -16.26 -11.67
CA ASN A 593 -5.23 -15.06 -10.91
C ASN A 593 -4.59 -14.01 -11.83
N TYR A 594 -5.11 -12.79 -11.82
CA TYR A 594 -4.60 -11.67 -12.64
C TYR A 594 -4.64 -10.37 -11.82
N ILE A 595 -3.73 -9.44 -12.12
CA ILE A 595 -3.63 -8.13 -11.47
C ILE A 595 -4.80 -7.25 -11.90
N THR A 596 -4.97 -7.13 -13.21
CA THR A 596 -6.01 -6.33 -13.85
C THR A 596 -6.20 -6.80 -15.29
N ASN A 597 -7.33 -6.43 -15.90
CA ASN A 597 -7.65 -6.72 -17.29
C ASN A 597 -7.81 -5.38 -18.03
N ILE A 598 -6.89 -5.08 -18.95
CA ILE A 598 -6.82 -3.78 -19.63
C ILE A 598 -7.45 -3.81 -21.01
N GLU A 599 -8.11 -2.71 -21.37
CA GLU A 599 -8.76 -2.53 -22.67
C GLU A 599 -7.84 -1.93 -23.75
N SER A 600 -6.69 -1.36 -23.35
CA SER A 600 -5.71 -0.74 -24.24
C SER A 600 -4.30 -0.98 -23.72
N LEU A 601 -3.35 -1.29 -24.63
CA LEU A 601 -1.95 -1.45 -24.27
C LEU A 601 -1.35 -0.19 -23.66
N GLU A 602 -1.84 1.00 -24.00
CA GLU A 602 -1.38 2.27 -23.41
C GLU A 602 -1.57 2.30 -21.89
N HIS A 603 -2.57 1.58 -21.38
CA HIS A 603 -2.78 1.46 -19.92
C HIS A 603 -1.63 0.73 -19.23
N LEU A 604 -0.83 -0.07 -19.95
CA LEU A 604 0.38 -0.68 -19.38
C LEU A 604 1.35 0.39 -18.90
N LEU A 605 1.49 1.52 -19.60
CA LEU A 605 2.36 2.60 -19.16
C LEU A 605 1.88 3.18 -17.82
N ASN A 606 0.56 3.27 -17.62
CA ASN A 606 0.00 3.73 -16.33
C ASN A 606 0.15 2.67 -15.22
N ILE A 607 0.23 1.40 -15.57
CA ILE A 607 0.41 0.30 -14.62
C ILE A 607 1.90 0.09 -14.29
N LEU A 608 2.81 0.41 -15.22
CA LEU A 608 4.23 0.08 -15.11
C LEU A 608 5.11 1.33 -14.84
N PHE A 609 4.78 2.49 -15.39
CA PHE A 609 5.59 3.73 -15.28
C PHE A 609 5.12 4.74 -14.24
N TRP A 610 4.05 4.47 -13.50
CA TRP A 610 3.54 5.35 -12.44
C TRP A 610 4.46 5.43 -11.20
N ARG A 611 5.78 5.24 -11.39
CA ARG A 611 6.85 5.29 -10.40
C ARG A 611 7.83 6.45 -10.61
N ASP A 612 7.82 7.12 -11.77
CA ASP A 612 8.92 8.05 -12.14
C ASP A 612 8.55 9.53 -12.35
N TYR A 613 7.29 9.93 -12.15
CA TYR A 613 6.98 11.35 -11.97
C TYR A 613 7.13 11.71 -10.49
N ARG A 614 8.39 11.88 -10.09
CA ARG A 614 8.83 12.45 -8.80
C ARG A 614 8.85 13.96 -8.81
#